data_AF-A0A6P0W3E2-F1
#
_entry.id   AF-A0A6P0W3E2-F1
#
_cell.length_a   1.000
_cell.length_b   1.000
_cell.length_c   1.000
_cell.angle_alpha   90.00
_cell.angle_beta   90.00
_cell.angle_gamma   90.00
#
_symmetry.space_group_name_H-M   'P 1'
#
loop_
_entity.id
_entity.type
_entity.pdbx_description
1 polymer ?
#
loop_
_entity_poly.entity_id
_entity_poly.type
_entity_poly.pdbx_seq_one_letter_code
_entity_poly.pdbx_strand_id
1 'polypeptide(L)'
;MSNKLDLVLQKISPNLRKILSNTGWLVAERVLRMAVGFFILAWVARYLGADQFGLLNYAISFVIIFTTIAHLGLNHFVVRDSVSEPSHKDEILGTAFLLILSSGFISFFLINVIVFGLHPDEPLTRIIVAIVASTLLFQEFKVIDDWFQSQVQSKYAVSARNTAFIIMTLVRVTLIQTQAPLIAFALAYLMESILTFIGLVIAYQISGQKIQAWRGKLLRAKSLMKVSWPLIFSNLAIMVYLYIDQIMLGQLA
;
A
#
# COMPACT_ATOMS: atom_id res chain seq x y z
N MET A 1 -22.93 24.45 -23.53
CA MET A 1 -22.49 24.29 -22.13
C MET A 1 -20.96 24.24 -21.96
N SER A 2 -20.13 23.93 -22.97
CA SER A 2 -18.65 23.90 -22.81
C SER A 2 -18.03 25.29 -22.60
N ASN A 3 -18.56 26.34 -23.24
CA ASN A 3 -18.00 27.70 -23.20
C ASN A 3 -17.90 28.34 -21.79
N LYS A 4 -18.77 27.95 -20.84
CA LYS A 4 -18.71 28.48 -19.46
C LYS A 4 -17.66 27.77 -18.60
N LEU A 5 -17.36 26.50 -18.90
CA LEU A 5 -16.35 25.74 -18.18
C LEU A 5 -14.94 26.26 -18.53
N ASP A 6 -14.71 26.56 -19.82
CA ASP A 6 -13.44 27.07 -20.32
C ASP A 6 -13.12 28.47 -19.78
N LEU A 7 -14.13 29.34 -19.60
CA LEU A 7 -13.99 30.66 -18.99
C LEU A 7 -13.63 30.61 -17.49
N VAL A 8 -14.16 29.61 -16.76
CA VAL A 8 -13.79 29.39 -15.35
C VAL A 8 -12.37 28.82 -15.26
N LEU A 9 -11.99 27.92 -16.18
CA LEU A 9 -10.63 27.36 -16.26
C LEU A 9 -9.57 28.40 -16.65
N GLN A 10 -9.92 29.45 -17.39
CA GLN A 10 -9.01 30.57 -17.70
C GLN A 10 -8.70 31.48 -16.51
N LYS A 11 -9.60 31.56 -15.50
CA LYS A 11 -9.37 32.28 -14.25
C LYS A 11 -8.52 31.51 -13.23
N ILE A 12 -8.21 30.25 -13.51
CA ILE A 12 -7.48 29.36 -12.63
C ILE A 12 -5.98 29.49 -12.93
N SER A 13 -5.19 29.83 -11.91
CA SER A 13 -3.73 29.89 -12.05
C SER A 13 -3.18 28.54 -12.53
N PRO A 14 -2.09 28.52 -13.33
CA PRO A 14 -1.52 27.28 -13.84
C PRO A 14 -1.18 26.27 -12.73
N ASN A 15 -0.77 26.77 -11.56
CA ASN A 15 -0.55 25.96 -10.36
C ASN A 15 -1.84 25.32 -9.83
N LEU A 16 -2.93 26.08 -9.74
CA LEU A 16 -4.22 25.55 -9.30
C LEU A 16 -4.76 24.50 -10.29
N ARG A 17 -4.56 24.68 -11.60
CA ARG A 17 -4.92 23.68 -12.60
C ARG A 17 -4.13 22.37 -12.42
N LYS A 18 -2.83 22.46 -12.13
CA LYS A 18 -1.98 21.28 -11.85
C LYS A 18 -2.47 20.53 -10.59
N ILE A 19 -2.78 21.27 -9.52
CA ILE A 19 -3.30 20.70 -8.27
C ILE A 19 -4.65 20.02 -8.52
N LEU A 20 -5.59 20.69 -9.20
CA LEU A 20 -6.91 20.13 -9.51
C LEU A 20 -6.81 18.86 -10.35
N SER A 21 -5.93 18.83 -11.35
CA SER A 21 -5.69 17.62 -12.15
C SER A 21 -5.14 16.49 -11.28
N ASN A 22 -4.16 16.77 -10.42
CA ASN A 22 -3.56 15.77 -9.53
C ASN A 22 -4.57 15.21 -8.52
N THR A 23 -5.35 16.08 -7.89
CA THR A 23 -6.44 15.68 -6.99
C THR A 23 -7.49 14.89 -7.75
N GLY A 24 -7.83 15.27 -8.99
CA GLY A 24 -8.73 14.52 -9.86
C GLY A 24 -8.27 13.09 -10.10
N TRP A 25 -6.97 12.87 -10.35
CA TRP A 25 -6.39 11.54 -10.48
C TRP A 25 -6.53 10.70 -9.20
N LEU A 26 -6.23 11.29 -8.04
CA LEU A 26 -6.33 10.61 -6.74
C LEU A 26 -7.79 10.26 -6.38
N VAL A 27 -8.73 11.18 -6.64
CA VAL A 27 -10.16 10.96 -6.40
C VAL A 27 -10.71 9.89 -7.33
N ALA A 28 -10.37 9.95 -8.62
CA ALA A 28 -10.80 8.95 -9.60
C ALA A 28 -10.29 7.54 -9.23
N GLU A 29 -9.03 7.43 -8.80
CA GLU A 29 -8.49 6.18 -8.26
C GLU A 29 -9.31 5.67 -7.07
N ARG A 30 -9.60 6.54 -6.11
CA ARG A 30 -10.33 6.13 -4.90
C ARG A 30 -11.73 5.64 -5.23
N VAL A 31 -12.45 6.36 -6.10
CA VAL A 31 -13.79 5.96 -6.56
C VAL A 31 -13.74 4.63 -7.31
N LEU A 32 -12.76 4.45 -8.21
CA LEU A 32 -12.56 3.21 -8.95
C LEU A 32 -12.32 2.03 -8.00
N ARG A 33 -11.39 2.18 -7.05
CA ARG A 33 -11.10 1.13 -6.06
C ARG A 33 -12.31 0.79 -5.20
N MET A 34 -13.05 1.79 -4.74
CA MET A 34 -14.24 1.56 -3.93
C MET A 34 -15.33 0.83 -4.71
N ALA A 35 -15.63 1.29 -5.94
CA ALA A 35 -16.68 0.69 -6.76
C ALA A 35 -16.32 -0.74 -7.17
N VAL A 36 -15.18 -0.93 -7.83
CA VAL A 36 -14.76 -2.26 -8.34
C VAL A 36 -14.44 -3.20 -7.17
N GLY A 37 -13.74 -2.69 -6.15
CA GLY A 37 -13.35 -3.47 -4.98
C GLY A 37 -14.55 -4.02 -4.22
N PHE A 38 -15.62 -3.23 -4.08
CA PHE A 38 -16.86 -3.70 -3.45
C PHE A 38 -17.47 -4.92 -4.17
N PHE A 39 -17.62 -4.85 -5.50
CA PHE A 39 -18.20 -5.96 -6.26
C PHE A 39 -17.35 -7.22 -6.20
N ILE A 40 -16.03 -7.07 -6.35
CA ILE A 40 -15.09 -8.19 -6.30
C ILE A 40 -15.05 -8.81 -4.91
N LEU A 41 -15.04 -8.00 -3.85
CA LEU A 41 -15.05 -8.48 -2.48
C LEU A 41 -16.31 -9.33 -2.21
N ALA A 42 -17.49 -8.82 -2.60
CA ALA A 42 -18.75 -9.56 -2.44
C ALA A 42 -18.76 -10.88 -3.24
N TRP A 43 -18.17 -10.89 -4.43
CA TRP A 43 -18.11 -12.09 -5.27
C TRP A 43 -17.15 -13.13 -4.70
N VAL A 44 -15.97 -12.71 -4.26
CA VAL A 44 -14.98 -13.57 -3.58
C VAL A 44 -15.55 -14.13 -2.29
N ALA A 45 -16.25 -13.33 -1.49
CA ALA A 45 -16.89 -13.79 -0.25
C ALA A 45 -17.93 -14.87 -0.51
N ARG A 46 -18.77 -14.69 -1.55
CA ARG A 46 -19.76 -15.70 -1.94
C ARG A 46 -19.12 -16.98 -2.45
N TYR A 47 -18.02 -16.86 -3.19
CA TYR A 47 -17.32 -18.01 -3.75
C TYR A 47 -16.56 -18.83 -2.69
N LEU A 48 -15.78 -18.17 -1.83
CA LEU A 48 -14.97 -18.82 -0.79
C LEU A 48 -15.82 -19.30 0.41
N GLY A 49 -17.00 -18.71 0.61
CA GLY A 49 -17.80 -18.95 1.81
C GLY A 49 -17.22 -18.28 3.06
N ALA A 50 -17.93 -18.37 4.18
CA ALA A 50 -17.59 -17.65 5.39
C ALA A 50 -16.22 -18.05 5.98
N ASP A 51 -15.90 -19.34 5.99
CA ASP A 51 -14.68 -19.85 6.65
C ASP A 51 -13.41 -19.42 5.91
N GLN A 52 -13.31 -19.73 4.61
CA GLN A 52 -12.12 -19.39 3.81
C GLN A 52 -11.99 -17.88 3.59
N PHE A 53 -13.12 -17.17 3.41
CA PHE A 53 -13.10 -15.71 3.34
C PHE A 53 -12.71 -15.09 4.68
N GLY A 54 -13.18 -15.66 5.80
CA GLY A 54 -12.80 -15.26 7.15
C GLY A 54 -11.29 -15.39 7.38
N LEU A 55 -10.70 -16.54 7.00
CA LEU A 55 -9.26 -16.75 7.09
C LEU A 55 -8.47 -15.77 6.21
N LEU A 56 -8.93 -15.50 4.98
CA LEU A 56 -8.28 -14.51 4.11
C LEU A 56 -8.31 -13.12 4.75
N ASN A 57 -9.45 -12.71 5.30
CA ASN A 57 -9.58 -11.41 5.95
C ASN A 57 -8.73 -11.35 7.22
N TYR A 58 -8.72 -12.40 8.05
CA TYR A 58 -7.83 -12.52 9.21
C TYR A 58 -6.37 -12.23 8.84
N ALA A 59 -5.85 -12.86 7.77
CA ALA A 59 -4.51 -12.59 7.27
C ALA A 59 -4.32 -11.14 6.79
N ILE A 60 -5.31 -10.58 6.09
CA ILE A 60 -5.29 -9.18 5.63
C ILE A 60 -5.30 -8.21 6.82
N SER A 61 -6.07 -8.46 7.88
CA SER A 61 -6.14 -7.61 9.07
C SER A 61 -4.79 -7.49 9.76
N PHE A 62 -4.05 -8.60 9.91
CA PHE A 62 -2.67 -8.56 10.40
C PHE A 62 -1.81 -7.64 9.54
N VAL A 63 -1.86 -7.80 8.22
CA VAL A 63 -1.10 -6.95 7.31
C VAL A 63 -1.50 -5.48 7.46
N ILE A 64 -2.79 -5.15 7.56
CA ILE A 64 -3.24 -3.75 7.69
C ILE A 64 -2.69 -3.10 8.98
N ILE A 65 -2.79 -3.80 10.12
CA ILE A 65 -2.28 -3.28 11.40
C ILE A 65 -0.76 -3.06 11.31
N PHE A 66 -0.04 -4.08 10.85
CA PHE A 66 1.42 -4.04 10.79
C PHE A 66 1.96 -3.15 9.67
N THR A 67 1.19 -2.89 8.61
CA THR A 67 1.55 -1.90 7.57
C THR A 67 1.82 -0.54 8.19
N THR A 68 1.06 -0.15 9.22
CA THR A 68 1.27 1.13 9.93
C THR A 68 2.63 1.19 10.63
N ILE A 69 3.08 0.07 11.18
CA ILE A 69 4.42 -0.08 11.76
C ILE A 69 5.47 -0.10 10.64
N ALA A 70 5.23 -0.85 9.57
CA ALA A 70 6.13 -0.99 8.43
C ALA A 70 6.45 0.37 7.78
N HIS A 71 5.47 1.24 7.59
CA HIS A 71 5.68 2.57 6.98
C HIS A 71 6.25 3.62 7.95
N LEU A 72 6.29 3.32 9.25
CA LEU A 72 6.85 4.18 10.29
C LEU A 72 6.29 5.63 10.31
N GLY A 73 5.12 5.87 9.69
CA GLY A 73 4.56 7.22 9.52
C GLY A 73 5.41 8.16 8.65
N LEU A 74 6.32 7.63 7.83
CA LEU A 74 7.30 8.43 7.10
C LEU A 74 6.74 9.18 5.88
N ASN A 75 5.53 8.85 5.42
CA ASN A 75 4.92 9.43 4.22
C ASN A 75 4.89 10.98 4.25
N HIS A 76 4.43 11.57 5.35
CA HIS A 76 4.37 13.02 5.49
C HIS A 76 5.77 13.65 5.48
N PHE A 77 6.75 13.00 6.09
CA PHE A 77 8.14 13.47 6.10
C PHE A 77 8.78 13.40 4.72
N VAL A 78 8.56 12.31 3.97
CA VAL A 78 9.06 12.16 2.60
C VAL A 78 8.48 13.23 1.69
N VAL A 79 7.16 13.46 1.75
CA VAL A 79 6.50 14.50 0.94
C VAL A 79 7.03 15.89 1.31
N ARG A 80 7.01 16.24 2.60
CA ARG A 80 7.44 17.55 3.09
C ARG A 80 8.90 17.84 2.77
N ASP A 81 9.80 16.93 3.13
CA ASP A 81 11.24 17.12 2.97
C ASP A 81 11.63 17.12 1.48
N SER A 82 10.95 16.33 0.63
CA SER A 82 11.21 16.35 -0.82
C SER A 82 10.78 17.68 -1.49
N VAL A 83 9.82 18.40 -0.90
CA VAL A 83 9.43 19.74 -1.34
C VAL A 83 10.39 20.81 -0.80
N SER A 84 10.76 20.71 0.48
CA SER A 84 11.61 21.71 1.14
C SER A 84 13.09 21.62 0.76
N GLU A 85 13.61 20.41 0.50
CA GLU A 85 15.03 20.16 0.23
C GLU A 85 15.22 19.34 -1.08
N PRO A 86 14.88 19.87 -2.27
CA PRO A 86 14.94 19.09 -3.52
C PRO A 86 16.34 18.56 -3.85
N SER A 87 17.40 19.28 -3.43
CA SER A 87 18.80 18.87 -3.64
C SER A 87 19.20 17.60 -2.87
N HIS A 88 18.47 17.27 -1.80
CA HIS A 88 18.72 16.11 -0.95
C HIS A 88 17.76 14.94 -1.24
N LYS A 89 17.02 14.97 -2.36
CA LYS A 89 15.99 13.96 -2.64
C LYS A 89 16.50 12.53 -2.56
N ASP A 90 17.68 12.23 -3.11
CA ASP A 90 18.19 10.86 -3.18
C ASP A 90 18.60 10.34 -1.80
N GLU A 91 18.96 11.26 -0.91
CA GLU A 91 19.20 10.95 0.51
C GLU A 91 17.89 10.71 1.25
N ILE A 92 16.88 11.56 1.04
CA ILE A 92 15.56 11.45 1.67
C ILE A 92 14.91 10.11 1.29
N LEU A 93 14.83 9.83 -0.02
CA LEU A 93 14.21 8.62 -0.55
C LEU A 93 15.00 7.37 -0.14
N GLY A 94 16.34 7.40 -0.24
CA GLY A 94 17.17 6.27 0.18
C GLY A 94 17.08 5.97 1.68
N THR A 95 17.01 7.01 2.52
CA THR A 95 16.89 6.84 3.97
C THR A 95 15.51 6.30 4.35
N ALA A 96 14.44 6.86 3.78
CA ALA A 96 13.07 6.38 4.01
C ALA A 96 12.90 4.95 3.51
N PHE A 97 13.43 4.63 2.32
CA PHE A 97 13.41 3.28 1.77
C PHE A 97 14.04 2.26 2.72
N LEU A 98 15.25 2.52 3.24
CA LEU A 98 15.91 1.58 4.18
C LEU A 98 15.15 1.41 5.49
N LEU A 99 14.56 2.49 6.01
CA LEU A 99 13.74 2.43 7.21
C LEU A 99 12.48 1.59 6.99
N ILE A 100 11.76 1.82 5.89
CA ILE A 100 10.54 1.06 5.56
C ILE A 100 10.90 -0.40 5.26
N LEU A 101 12.00 -0.67 4.56
CA LEU A 101 12.49 -2.03 4.29
C LEU A 101 12.79 -2.79 5.57
N SER A 102 13.59 -2.21 6.47
CA SER A 102 13.90 -2.85 7.75
C SER A 102 12.64 -3.09 8.59
N SER A 103 11.73 -2.11 8.65
CA SER A 103 10.47 -2.25 9.39
C SER A 103 9.50 -3.26 8.74
N GLY A 104 9.49 -3.36 7.41
CA GLY A 104 8.72 -4.33 6.65
C GLY A 104 9.16 -5.76 6.94
N PHE A 105 10.48 -6.02 6.94
CA PHE A 105 11.03 -7.31 7.36
C PHE A 105 10.68 -7.64 8.82
N ILE A 106 10.88 -6.69 9.75
CA ILE A 106 10.53 -6.90 11.16
C ILE A 106 9.05 -7.23 11.30
N SER A 107 8.18 -6.48 10.64
CA SER A 107 6.72 -6.68 10.66
C SER A 107 6.33 -8.05 10.08
N PHE A 108 6.93 -8.44 8.96
CA PHE A 108 6.72 -9.77 8.36
C PHE A 108 7.09 -10.89 9.33
N PHE A 109 8.27 -10.83 9.95
CA PHE A 109 8.70 -11.86 10.91
C PHE A 109 7.82 -11.88 12.15
N LEU A 110 7.45 -10.71 12.70
CA LEU A 110 6.58 -10.62 13.87
C LEU A 110 5.21 -11.26 13.62
N ILE A 111 4.57 -10.97 12.47
CA ILE A 111 3.28 -11.58 12.12
C ILE A 111 3.40 -13.11 12.08
N ASN A 112 4.44 -13.63 11.41
CA ASN A 112 4.64 -15.07 11.30
C ASN A 112 4.92 -15.73 12.66
N VAL A 113 5.70 -15.10 13.53
CA VAL A 113 5.96 -15.59 14.89
C VAL A 113 4.68 -15.60 15.74
N ILE A 114 3.90 -14.52 15.68
CA ILE A 114 2.63 -14.42 16.42
C ILE A 114 1.66 -15.51 15.96
N VAL A 115 1.45 -15.65 14.64
CA VAL A 115 0.52 -16.65 14.11
C VAL A 115 1.02 -18.07 14.32
N PHE A 116 2.33 -18.31 14.27
CA PHE A 116 2.88 -19.62 14.60
C PHE A 116 2.56 -20.04 16.05
N GLY A 117 2.59 -19.09 16.99
CA GLY A 117 2.25 -19.33 18.40
C GLY A 117 0.75 -19.42 18.68
N LEU A 118 -0.07 -18.64 17.99
CA LEU A 118 -1.54 -18.66 18.16
C LEU A 118 -2.20 -19.88 17.52
N HIS A 119 -1.67 -20.34 16.38
CA HIS A 119 -2.28 -21.39 15.57
C HIS A 119 -1.29 -22.55 15.36
N PRO A 120 -0.95 -23.32 16.42
CA PRO A 120 0.06 -24.37 16.37
C PRO A 120 -0.24 -25.49 15.36
N ASP A 121 -1.50 -25.86 15.24
CA ASP A 121 -1.96 -27.06 14.53
C ASP A 121 -2.69 -26.76 13.20
N GLU A 122 -2.68 -25.51 12.75
CA GLU A 122 -3.35 -25.06 11.53
C GLU A 122 -2.35 -24.65 10.43
N PRO A 123 -1.82 -25.59 9.64
CA PRO A 123 -0.82 -25.29 8.62
C PRO A 123 -1.38 -24.39 7.51
N LEU A 124 -2.66 -24.52 7.15
CA LEU A 124 -3.29 -23.67 6.14
C LEU A 124 -3.31 -22.21 6.58
N THR A 125 -3.73 -21.92 7.81
CA THR A 125 -3.77 -20.57 8.38
C THR A 125 -2.40 -19.90 8.33
N ARG A 126 -1.36 -20.64 8.73
CA ARG A 126 0.03 -20.18 8.68
C ARG A 126 0.49 -19.87 7.26
N ILE A 127 0.18 -20.74 6.29
CA ILE A 127 0.57 -20.54 4.88
C ILE A 127 -0.14 -19.31 4.31
N ILE A 128 -1.45 -19.15 4.53
CA ILE A 128 -2.21 -18.00 4.03
C ILE A 128 -1.69 -16.71 4.64
N VAL A 129 -1.49 -16.67 5.96
CA VAL A 129 -0.90 -15.50 6.64
C VAL A 129 0.49 -15.21 6.11
N ALA A 130 1.36 -16.22 5.95
CA ALA A 130 2.72 -16.02 5.45
C ALA A 130 2.71 -15.39 4.05
N ILE A 131 1.88 -15.91 3.13
CA ILE A 131 1.75 -15.40 1.76
C ILE A 131 1.27 -13.94 1.77
N VAL A 132 0.20 -13.65 2.52
CA VAL A 132 -0.38 -12.30 2.58
C VAL A 132 0.58 -11.34 3.27
N ALA A 133 1.25 -11.75 4.35
CA ALA A 133 2.27 -10.97 5.05
C ALA A 133 3.49 -10.66 4.19
N SER A 134 3.86 -11.53 3.25
CA SER A 134 4.94 -11.26 2.30
C SER A 134 4.69 -10.01 1.45
N THR A 135 3.44 -9.52 1.35
CA THR A 135 3.17 -8.23 0.70
C THR A 135 3.92 -7.07 1.33
N LEU A 136 4.19 -7.12 2.64
CA LEU A 136 4.93 -6.09 3.37
C LEU A 136 6.35 -5.90 2.84
N LEU A 137 6.94 -6.96 2.27
CA LEU A 137 8.29 -6.97 1.68
C LEU A 137 8.37 -6.30 0.30
N PHE A 138 7.23 -5.84 -0.24
CA PHE A 138 7.15 -5.12 -1.52
C PHE A 138 6.57 -3.71 -1.37
N GLN A 139 6.13 -3.32 -0.17
CA GLN A 139 5.50 -2.02 0.08
C GLN A 139 6.51 -0.87 0.24
N GLU A 140 7.80 -1.16 0.37
CA GLU A 140 8.88 -0.19 0.60
C GLU A 140 8.99 0.85 -0.51
N PHE A 141 8.61 0.46 -1.72
CA PHE A 141 8.60 1.35 -2.87
C PHE A 141 7.45 2.34 -2.87
N LYS A 142 6.58 2.32 -1.84
CA LYS A 142 5.65 3.42 -1.57
C LYS A 142 6.37 4.77 -1.38
N VAL A 143 7.65 4.77 -1.01
CA VAL A 143 8.48 6.00 -1.00
C VAL A 143 8.50 6.72 -2.36
N ILE A 144 8.36 5.98 -3.47
CA ILE A 144 8.26 6.52 -4.83
C ILE A 144 6.91 7.22 -5.04
N ASP A 145 5.82 6.64 -4.53
CA ASP A 145 4.50 7.26 -4.58
C ASP A 145 4.50 8.57 -3.77
N ASP A 146 5.07 8.54 -2.56
CA ASP A 146 5.21 9.74 -1.72
C ASP A 146 6.04 10.83 -2.43
N TRP A 147 7.07 10.46 -3.19
CA TRP A 147 7.82 11.39 -4.05
C TRP A 147 6.96 11.97 -5.19
N PHE A 148 6.23 11.13 -5.93
CA PHE A 148 5.33 11.61 -7.00
C PHE A 148 4.25 12.55 -6.47
N GLN A 149 3.75 12.30 -5.26
CA GLN A 149 2.82 13.20 -4.56
C GLN A 149 3.48 14.54 -4.24
N SER A 150 4.73 14.52 -3.76
CA SER A 150 5.53 15.74 -3.50
C SER A 150 5.70 16.62 -4.75
N GLN A 151 5.77 16.00 -5.94
CA GLN A 151 5.92 16.72 -7.22
C GLN A 151 4.59 17.13 -7.88
N VAL A 152 3.45 16.81 -7.27
CA VAL A 152 2.10 16.98 -7.84
C VAL A 152 1.99 16.23 -9.19
N GLN A 153 2.49 14.99 -9.20
CA GLN A 153 2.57 14.09 -10.35
C GLN A 153 2.03 12.68 -10.01
N SER A 154 1.04 12.60 -9.12
CA SER A 154 0.41 11.36 -8.67
C SER A 154 -0.13 10.50 -9.82
N LYS A 155 -0.40 11.08 -11.00
CA LYS A 155 -0.84 10.34 -12.21
C LYS A 155 0.03 9.10 -12.52
N TYR A 156 1.34 9.16 -12.28
CA TYR A 156 2.25 8.05 -12.54
C TYR A 156 2.03 6.91 -11.55
N ALA A 157 2.02 7.22 -10.26
CA ALA A 157 1.75 6.25 -9.20
C ALA A 157 0.33 5.67 -9.31
N VAL A 158 -0.67 6.52 -9.52
CA VAL A 158 -2.07 6.13 -9.73
C VAL A 158 -2.19 5.15 -10.90
N SER A 159 -1.54 5.42 -12.03
CA SER A 159 -1.60 4.54 -13.21
C SER A 159 -0.98 3.17 -12.93
N ALA A 160 0.18 3.13 -12.26
CA ALA A 160 0.82 1.88 -11.85
C ALA A 160 -0.10 1.04 -10.95
N ARG A 161 -0.63 1.66 -9.87
CA ARG A 161 -1.48 0.95 -8.92
C ARG A 161 -2.82 0.53 -9.51
N ASN A 162 -3.43 1.34 -10.38
CA ASN A 162 -4.70 0.99 -11.01
C ASN A 162 -4.53 -0.14 -12.02
N THR A 163 -3.42 -0.14 -12.77
CA THR A 163 -3.11 -1.23 -13.71
C THR A 163 -2.94 -2.55 -12.97
N ALA A 164 -2.16 -2.57 -11.89
CA ALA A 164 -2.00 -3.76 -11.04
C ALA A 164 -3.35 -4.23 -10.46
N PHE A 165 -4.14 -3.31 -9.91
CA PHE A 165 -5.46 -3.61 -9.34
C PHE A 165 -6.44 -4.18 -10.37
N ILE A 166 -6.50 -3.61 -11.58
CA ILE A 166 -7.40 -4.09 -12.65
C ILE A 166 -6.96 -5.47 -13.13
N ILE A 167 -5.66 -5.67 -13.39
CA ILE A 167 -5.11 -6.98 -13.79
C ILE A 167 -5.46 -8.04 -12.74
N MET A 168 -5.22 -7.75 -11.45
CA MET A 168 -5.49 -8.73 -10.39
C MET A 168 -6.97 -8.89 -10.09
N THR A 169 -7.79 -7.88 -10.35
CA THR A 169 -9.25 -8.03 -10.37
C THR A 169 -9.69 -9.04 -11.43
N LEU A 170 -9.18 -8.94 -12.65
CA LEU A 170 -9.48 -9.91 -13.72
C LEU A 170 -9.00 -11.31 -13.34
N VAL A 171 -7.80 -11.44 -12.77
CA VAL A 171 -7.29 -12.72 -12.26
C VAL A 171 -8.23 -13.31 -11.21
N ARG A 172 -8.71 -12.54 -10.23
CA ARG A 172 -9.66 -13.02 -9.22
C ARG A 172 -10.96 -13.52 -9.85
N VAL A 173 -11.49 -12.81 -10.85
CA VAL A 173 -12.68 -13.26 -11.59
C VAL A 173 -12.42 -14.59 -12.29
N THR A 174 -11.26 -14.74 -12.94
CA THR A 174 -10.87 -16.02 -13.55
C THR A 174 -10.75 -17.13 -12.51
N LEU A 175 -10.14 -16.87 -11.35
CA LEU A 175 -10.00 -17.84 -10.26
C LEU A 175 -11.37 -18.34 -9.74
N ILE A 176 -12.35 -17.44 -9.65
CA ILE A 176 -13.73 -17.81 -9.27
C ILE A 176 -14.34 -18.75 -10.33
N GLN A 177 -14.16 -18.44 -11.62
CA GLN A 177 -14.71 -19.26 -12.71
C GLN A 177 -14.05 -20.63 -12.80
N THR A 178 -12.76 -20.73 -12.52
CA THR A 178 -12.00 -21.99 -12.52
C THR A 178 -12.12 -22.78 -11.22
N GLN A 179 -12.92 -22.30 -10.26
CA GLN A 179 -13.07 -22.89 -8.93
C GLN A 179 -11.73 -23.10 -8.19
N ALA A 180 -10.88 -22.08 -8.18
CA ALA A 180 -9.55 -22.16 -7.58
C ALA A 180 -9.57 -22.15 -6.04
N PRO A 181 -8.59 -22.78 -5.37
CA PRO A 181 -8.53 -22.82 -3.91
C PRO A 181 -8.14 -21.47 -3.28
N LEU A 182 -8.42 -21.30 -1.98
CA LEU A 182 -8.07 -20.10 -1.18
C LEU A 182 -6.62 -19.61 -1.37
N ILE A 183 -5.66 -20.53 -1.45
CA ILE A 183 -4.23 -20.18 -1.63
C ILE A 183 -4.03 -19.34 -2.90
N ALA A 184 -4.78 -19.59 -3.97
CA ALA A 184 -4.69 -18.81 -5.20
C ALA A 184 -5.15 -17.35 -5.00
N PHE A 185 -6.14 -17.11 -4.13
CA PHE A 185 -6.59 -15.75 -3.79
C PHE A 185 -5.57 -15.01 -2.91
N ALA A 186 -4.92 -15.72 -1.98
CA ALA A 186 -3.81 -15.16 -1.20
C ALA A 186 -2.62 -14.80 -2.11
N LEU A 187 -2.26 -15.68 -3.05
CA LEU A 187 -1.25 -15.39 -4.07
C LEU A 187 -1.66 -14.23 -4.97
N ALA A 188 -2.92 -14.12 -5.36
CA ALA A 188 -3.42 -12.98 -6.14
C ALA A 188 -3.25 -11.65 -5.37
N TYR A 189 -3.43 -11.66 -4.04
CA TYR A 189 -3.16 -10.50 -3.20
C TYR A 189 -1.67 -10.14 -3.19
N LEU A 190 -0.78 -11.14 -3.04
CA LEU A 190 0.67 -10.93 -3.12
C LEU A 190 1.11 -10.39 -4.49
N MET A 191 0.61 -10.98 -5.57
CA MET A 191 0.93 -10.58 -6.93
C MET A 191 0.47 -9.16 -7.25
N GLU A 192 -0.64 -8.68 -6.67
CA GLU A 192 -1.05 -7.28 -6.81
C GLU A 192 -0.01 -6.32 -6.22
N SER A 193 0.55 -6.66 -5.05
CA SER A 193 1.62 -5.88 -4.41
C SER A 193 2.88 -5.88 -5.27
N ILE A 194 3.28 -7.04 -5.79
CA ILE A 194 4.46 -7.18 -6.67
C ILE A 194 4.29 -6.38 -7.97
N LEU A 195 3.12 -6.47 -8.62
CA LEU A 195 2.82 -5.71 -9.84
C LEU A 195 2.81 -4.20 -9.57
N THR A 196 2.26 -3.79 -8.43
CA THR A 196 2.28 -2.39 -8.00
C THR A 196 3.71 -1.90 -7.79
N PHE A 197 4.53 -2.69 -7.09
CA PHE A 197 5.95 -2.43 -6.89
C PHE A 197 6.68 -2.24 -8.23
N ILE A 198 6.55 -3.20 -9.14
CA ILE A 198 7.18 -3.14 -10.48
C ILE A 198 6.70 -1.90 -11.23
N GLY A 199 5.39 -1.63 -11.22
CA GLY A 199 4.80 -0.47 -11.88
C GLY A 199 5.33 0.86 -11.35
N LEU A 200 5.51 1.00 -10.03
CA LEU A 200 6.09 2.19 -9.41
C LEU A 200 7.57 2.37 -9.78
N VAL A 201 8.35 1.28 -9.79
CA VAL A 201 9.76 1.31 -10.21
C VAL A 201 9.89 1.75 -11.66
N ILE A 202 9.08 1.16 -12.56
CA ILE A 202 9.05 1.54 -13.98
C ILE A 202 8.66 3.01 -14.13
N ALA A 203 7.60 3.45 -13.45
CA ALA A 203 7.16 4.84 -13.48
C ALA A 203 8.26 5.81 -13.03
N TYR A 204 8.98 5.47 -11.96
CA TYR A 204 10.10 6.28 -11.45
C TYR A 204 11.24 6.37 -12.47
N GLN A 205 11.61 5.26 -13.11
CA GLN A 205 12.64 5.26 -14.15
C GLN A 205 12.23 6.04 -15.40
N ILE A 206 10.98 5.90 -15.85
CA ILE A 206 10.43 6.66 -17.00
C ILE A 206 10.41 8.17 -16.72
N SER A 207 10.23 8.57 -15.46
CA SER A 207 10.33 9.98 -15.05
C SER A 207 11.77 10.54 -15.02
N GLY A 208 12.75 9.76 -15.49
CA GLY A 208 14.16 10.15 -15.60
C GLY A 208 14.96 9.97 -14.31
N GLN A 209 14.36 9.37 -13.28
CA GLN A 209 15.00 9.18 -11.98
C GLN A 209 15.68 7.81 -11.88
N LYS A 210 16.72 7.69 -11.06
CA LYS A 210 17.49 6.46 -10.88
C LYS A 210 17.45 6.01 -9.42
N ILE A 211 17.00 4.78 -9.18
CA ILE A 211 16.98 4.18 -7.83
C ILE A 211 18.41 3.97 -7.31
N GLN A 212 19.35 3.66 -8.21
CA GLN A 212 20.78 3.50 -7.89
C GLN A 212 21.42 4.78 -7.34
N ALA A 213 20.81 5.95 -7.55
CA ALA A 213 21.30 7.21 -7.00
C ALA A 213 20.99 7.35 -5.49
N TRP A 214 20.07 6.55 -4.96
CA TRP A 214 19.62 6.65 -3.56
C TRP A 214 20.76 6.36 -2.58
N ARG A 215 20.87 7.20 -1.56
CA ARG A 215 21.90 7.10 -0.52
C ARG A 215 21.29 7.22 0.86
N GLY A 216 21.08 6.09 1.52
CA GLY A 216 20.62 6.10 2.90
C GLY A 216 21.65 6.71 3.85
N LYS A 217 21.23 7.66 4.71
CA LYS A 217 22.08 8.20 5.78
C LYS A 217 21.51 7.86 7.15
N LEU A 218 22.32 7.19 7.96
CA LEU A 218 21.95 6.76 9.32
C LEU A 218 21.60 7.94 10.24
N LEU A 219 22.27 9.09 10.09
CA LEU A 219 21.97 10.29 10.88
C LEU A 219 20.55 10.80 10.61
N ARG A 220 20.15 10.87 9.34
CA ARG A 220 18.79 11.28 8.95
C ARG A 220 17.77 10.23 9.38
N ALA A 221 18.11 8.93 9.29
CA ALA A 221 17.26 7.86 9.77
C ALA A 221 16.94 8.01 11.27
N LYS A 222 17.96 8.26 12.10
CA LYS A 222 17.78 8.51 13.55
C LYS A 222 16.92 9.74 13.83
N SER A 223 17.12 10.82 13.08
CA SER A 223 16.33 12.05 13.21
C SER A 223 14.85 11.78 12.88
N LEU A 224 14.56 11.13 11.74
CA LEU A 224 13.21 10.78 11.32
C LEU A 224 12.52 9.85 12.34
N MET A 225 13.22 8.84 12.85
CA MET A 225 12.69 7.94 13.87
C MET A 225 12.33 8.67 15.18
N LYS A 226 13.16 9.63 15.62
CA LYS A 226 12.92 10.41 16.84
C LYS A 226 11.66 11.28 16.75
N VAL A 227 11.30 11.73 15.56
CA VAL A 227 10.08 12.53 15.34
C VAL A 227 8.88 11.64 15.04
N SER A 228 9.07 10.51 14.38
CA SER A 228 7.97 9.67 13.90
C SER A 228 7.46 8.67 14.94
N TRP A 229 8.27 8.27 15.94
CA TRP A 229 7.85 7.24 16.91
C TRP A 229 6.52 7.51 17.63
N PRO A 230 6.16 8.74 18.07
CA PRO A 230 4.87 8.97 18.71
C PRO A 230 3.72 8.79 17.73
N LEU A 231 3.89 9.24 16.49
CA LEU A 231 2.89 9.09 15.42
C LEU A 231 2.66 7.61 15.06
N ILE A 232 3.72 6.80 15.09
CA ILE A 232 3.60 5.34 14.89
C ILE A 232 2.69 4.75 15.97
N PHE A 233 2.92 5.07 17.24
CA PHE A 233 2.08 4.56 18.34
C PHE A 233 0.62 5.02 18.23
N SER A 234 0.40 6.30 17.89
CA SER A 234 -0.97 6.81 17.69
C SER A 234 -1.69 6.10 16.54
N ASN A 235 -1.03 5.94 15.39
CA ASN A 235 -1.63 5.27 14.25
C ASN A 235 -1.83 3.78 14.50
N LEU A 236 -0.91 3.12 15.21
CA LEU A 236 -1.04 1.72 15.59
C LEU A 236 -2.24 1.50 16.50
N ALA A 237 -2.44 2.36 17.51
CA ALA A 237 -3.60 2.28 18.40
C ALA A 237 -4.92 2.40 17.63
N ILE A 238 -5.01 3.31 16.65
CA ILE A 238 -6.18 3.47 15.78
C ILE A 238 -6.40 2.20 14.95
N MET A 239 -5.36 1.63 14.34
CA MET A 239 -5.50 0.43 13.53
C MET A 239 -5.89 -0.79 14.35
N VAL A 240 -5.30 -0.97 15.54
CA VAL A 240 -5.72 -2.05 16.45
C VAL A 240 -7.20 -1.85 16.81
N TYR A 241 -7.60 -0.65 17.21
CA TYR A 241 -9.02 -0.38 17.51
C TYR A 241 -9.97 -0.72 16.35
N LEU A 242 -9.58 -0.43 15.10
CA LEU A 242 -10.42 -0.66 13.92
C LEU A 242 -10.47 -2.11 13.43
N TYR A 243 -9.44 -2.92 13.73
CA TYR A 243 -9.28 -4.26 13.15
C TYR A 243 -9.14 -5.39 14.19
N ILE A 244 -9.22 -5.06 15.48
CA ILE A 244 -9.15 -6.06 16.55
C ILE A 244 -10.32 -7.03 16.47
N ASP A 245 -11.48 -6.58 16.01
CA ASP A 245 -12.68 -7.39 15.79
C ASP A 245 -12.43 -8.53 14.78
N GLN A 246 -11.77 -8.23 13.66
CA GLN A 246 -11.44 -9.22 12.64
C GLN A 246 -10.41 -10.24 13.15
N ILE A 247 -9.45 -9.81 13.96
CA ILE A 247 -8.48 -10.71 14.59
C ILE A 247 -9.16 -11.61 15.63
N MET A 248 -10.05 -11.04 16.45
CA MET A 248 -10.80 -11.81 17.45
C MET A 248 -11.73 -12.84 16.79
N LEU A 249 -12.42 -12.47 15.71
CA LEU A 249 -13.28 -13.40 14.97
C LEU A 249 -12.47 -14.56 14.39
N GLY A 250 -11.28 -14.32 13.83
CA GLY A 250 -10.41 -15.38 13.34
C GLY A 250 -9.71 -16.20 14.43
N GLN A 251 -9.86 -15.86 15.72
CA GLN A 251 -9.45 -16.73 16.84
C GLN A 251 -10.60 -17.58 17.37
N LEU A 252 -11.85 -17.22 17.07
CA LEU A 252 -13.05 -17.90 17.55
C LEU A 252 -13.61 -18.91 16.54
N ALA A 253 -13.23 -18.78 15.26
CA ALA A 253 -13.55 -19.71 14.18
C ALA A 253 -12.55 -20.87 14.16
#